data_AF-A0A813H718-F1
#
_entry.id   AF-A0A813H718-F1
#
_cell.length_a   1.000
_cell.length_b   1.000
_cell.length_c   1.000
_cell.angle_alpha   90.00
_cell.angle_beta   90.00
_cell.angle_gamma   90.00
#
_symmetry.space_group_name_H-M   'P 1'
#
loop_
_entity.id
_entity.type
_entity.pdbx_description
1 polymer ?
#
loop_
_entity_poly.entity_id
_entity_poly.type
_entity_poly.pdbx_seq_one_letter_code
_entity_poly.pdbx_strand_id
1 'polypeptide(L)'
;MGFLGSLLARKSSSGDKESAICLHDIGKDLAYKISPTYVFEDIQPVELRPTRAKKALVERDKALPGRATDLEISPAHYVLKTPMKGPWPQHFQICVFANGCFWGSEKGIWRLPGGGVHSTAVGYAGGFTPNPTYEEVCSGQTGHTEAVQVVFDPSKLSLVDLLRWFWESHDPTQGMGQGSDRRTQYRSAFYYFDDEQHQLIEASQAAYQKELTFFDSGKGKRITTEIKAASDFPGSKVFYYAEDHHQQYLAKPRARPYCSAEPQQVSLRPFEEWAPASLYEKFNPKLDESFWLLHAPSPHCVIKAPTEPIAWVAARKVVKPSPGART
;
A
#
# COMPACT_ATOMS: atom_id res chain seq x y z
N MET A 1 53.83 -26.70 -22.35
CA MET A 1 53.49 -26.66 -20.92
C MET A 1 51.99 -26.71 -20.82
N GLY A 2 51.46 -27.84 -20.35
CA GLY A 2 50.12 -28.31 -20.66
C GLY A 2 49.03 -27.83 -19.71
N PHE A 3 47.82 -27.74 -20.26
CA PHE A 3 46.55 -27.89 -19.55
C PHE A 3 45.70 -28.88 -20.35
N LEU A 4 45.89 -30.17 -20.06
CA LEU A 4 44.86 -31.21 -20.17
C LEU A 4 44.16 -31.24 -18.79
N GLY A 5 42.90 -31.58 -18.63
CA GLY A 5 41.95 -32.24 -19.51
C GLY A 5 40.70 -32.53 -18.69
N SER A 6 39.61 -32.70 -19.40
CA SER A 6 38.26 -32.92 -18.92
C SER A 6 38.05 -34.34 -18.33
N LEU A 7 36.80 -34.61 -17.92
CA LEU A 7 36.09 -35.90 -17.84
C LEU A 7 35.84 -36.59 -16.47
N LEU A 8 34.53 -36.83 -16.28
CA LEU A 8 33.83 -38.04 -15.75
C LEU A 8 33.87 -38.29 -14.23
N ALA A 9 32.74 -38.25 -13.52
CA ALA A 9 31.56 -39.13 -13.53
C ALA A 9 31.81 -40.56 -13.02
N ARG A 10 31.32 -40.89 -11.81
CA ARG A 10 30.24 -41.89 -11.53
C ARG A 10 30.32 -42.50 -10.11
N LYS A 11 29.13 -42.51 -9.47
CA LYS A 11 28.46 -43.54 -8.63
C LYS A 11 29.23 -44.37 -7.59
N SER A 12 28.69 -44.37 -6.36
CA SER A 12 28.17 -45.55 -5.61
C SER A 12 27.51 -45.03 -4.30
N SER A 13 26.19 -45.16 -4.06
CA SER A 13 25.37 -46.31 -3.60
C SER A 13 25.46 -46.64 -2.11
N SER A 14 24.39 -46.32 -1.36
CA SER A 14 23.75 -47.03 -0.22
C SER A 14 23.00 -45.98 0.61
N GLY A 15 21.66 -46.00 0.72
CA GLY A 15 20.89 -46.79 1.69
C GLY A 15 21.16 -46.28 3.11
N ASP A 16 20.24 -45.94 4.01
CA ASP A 16 18.81 -46.18 4.16
C ASP A 16 18.40 -45.34 5.42
N LYS A 17 17.13 -44.91 5.51
CA LYS A 17 16.32 -44.68 6.73
C LYS A 17 16.53 -43.47 7.68
N GLU A 18 15.39 -42.79 7.86
CA GLU A 18 14.79 -42.20 9.08
C GLU A 18 15.64 -42.09 10.36
N SER A 19 15.65 -40.89 10.95
CA SER A 19 15.17 -40.70 12.33
C SER A 19 15.15 -39.21 12.70
N ALA A 20 13.99 -38.75 13.16
CA ALA A 20 13.83 -37.50 13.89
C ALA A 20 14.37 -37.68 15.31
N ILE A 21 15.22 -36.77 15.81
CA ILE A 21 15.44 -36.58 17.26
C ILE A 21 15.61 -35.09 17.56
N CYS A 22 14.73 -34.61 18.45
CA CYS A 22 14.78 -33.32 19.12
C CYS A 22 15.80 -33.30 20.27
N LEU A 23 16.40 -32.12 20.47
CA LEU A 23 16.73 -31.47 21.76
C LEU A 23 16.90 -32.35 23.01
N HIS A 24 18.15 -32.55 23.47
CA HIS A 24 18.67 -32.08 24.76
C HIS A 24 20.12 -32.56 24.99
N ASP A 25 20.86 -31.75 25.75
CA ASP A 25 22.04 -32.10 26.54
C ASP A 25 23.34 -32.50 25.83
N ILE A 26 24.28 -31.54 25.79
CA ILE A 26 25.69 -31.85 26.01
C ILE A 26 26.24 -30.87 27.05
N GLY A 27 26.19 -31.29 28.31
CA GLY A 27 27.04 -30.80 29.38
C GLY A 27 28.19 -31.78 29.61
N LYS A 28 29.37 -31.21 29.87
CA LYS A 28 30.57 -31.81 30.50
C LYS A 28 31.36 -32.83 29.68
N ASP A 29 32.50 -32.39 29.17
CA ASP A 29 33.82 -32.68 29.74
C ASP A 29 34.90 -32.49 28.66
N LEU A 30 35.86 -31.60 28.92
CA LEU A 30 37.29 -31.90 28.74
C LEU A 30 38.09 -30.73 29.34
N ALA A 31 38.52 -30.91 30.59
CA ALA A 31 39.53 -30.09 31.21
C ALA A 31 40.90 -30.47 30.64
N TYR A 32 41.64 -29.54 30.02
CA TYR A 32 43.07 -29.70 29.81
C TYR A 32 43.82 -28.36 29.89
N LYS A 33 44.59 -28.25 30.99
CA LYS A 33 45.87 -27.53 31.19
C LYS A 33 45.94 -26.03 30.86
N ILE A 34 45.93 -25.25 31.94
CA ILE A 34 46.28 -23.82 31.99
C ILE A 34 47.81 -23.70 32.14
N SER A 35 48.44 -22.89 31.27
CA SER A 35 49.76 -22.27 31.50
C SER A 35 49.54 -20.75 31.58
N PRO A 36 50.05 -20.04 32.60
CA PRO A 36 49.67 -18.65 32.84
C PRO A 36 50.74 -17.71 32.30
N THR A 37 50.60 -17.27 31.04
CA THR A 37 51.21 -16.01 30.54
C THR A 37 50.75 -15.75 29.12
N TYR A 38 49.60 -15.11 28.95
CA TYR A 38 49.32 -14.31 27.76
C TYR A 38 48.63 -13.03 28.24
N VAL A 39 49.30 -11.91 28.00
CA VAL A 39 48.75 -10.57 28.22
C VAL A 39 47.68 -10.38 27.15
N PHE A 40 46.44 -10.15 27.56
CA PHE A 40 45.40 -9.69 26.64
C PHE A 40 45.71 -8.24 26.30
N GLU A 41 46.33 -8.00 25.13
CA GLU A 41 46.31 -6.68 24.52
C GLU A 41 44.87 -6.33 24.14
N ASP A 42 44.51 -5.09 24.43
CA ASP A 42 43.17 -4.52 24.25
C ASP A 42 42.60 -4.80 22.86
N ILE A 43 41.60 -5.68 22.80
CA ILE A 43 40.72 -5.77 21.64
C ILE A 43 39.88 -4.50 21.63
N GLN A 44 40.33 -3.51 20.87
CA GLN A 44 39.55 -2.30 20.59
C GLN A 44 38.19 -2.73 20.02
N PRO A 45 37.07 -2.17 20.52
CA PRO A 45 35.76 -2.52 19.99
C PRO A 45 35.72 -2.16 18.51
N VAL A 46 35.45 -3.16 17.67
CA VAL A 46 35.14 -2.93 16.26
C VAL A 46 33.86 -2.10 16.24
N GLU A 47 33.98 -0.81 15.90
CA GLU A 47 32.82 0.04 15.64
C GLU A 47 31.97 -0.66 14.57
N LEU A 48 30.78 -1.10 14.97
CA LEU A 48 29.74 -1.54 14.06
C LEU A 48 29.51 -0.36 13.11
N ARG A 49 29.91 -0.54 11.84
CA ARG A 49 29.59 0.42 10.78
C ARG A 49 28.12 0.82 10.91
N PRO A 50 27.79 2.12 10.96
CA PRO A 50 26.40 2.53 11.14
C PRO A 50 25.56 1.87 10.06
N THR A 51 24.58 1.07 10.47
CA THR A 51 23.55 0.55 9.58
C THR A 51 22.98 1.74 8.83
N ARG A 52 22.94 1.69 7.49
CA ARG A 52 22.34 2.71 6.63
C ARG A 52 21.11 3.30 7.32
N ALA A 53 21.19 4.57 7.74
CA ALA A 53 20.12 5.19 8.49
C ALA A 53 18.80 4.95 7.77
N LYS A 54 17.80 4.40 8.47
CA LYS A 54 16.44 4.33 7.94
C LYS A 54 16.08 5.75 7.50
N LYS A 55 15.67 5.93 6.23
CA LYS A 55 15.22 7.24 5.77
C LYS A 55 14.11 7.68 6.71
N ALA A 56 14.34 8.73 7.49
CA ALA A 56 13.37 9.27 8.42
C ALA A 56 12.65 10.45 7.76
N LEU A 57 11.47 10.80 8.27
CA LEU A 57 10.82 12.05 7.89
C LEU A 57 11.66 13.24 8.36
N VAL A 58 11.58 14.36 7.63
CA VAL A 58 12.13 15.63 8.08
C VAL A 58 11.45 16.05 9.39
N GLU A 59 12.18 16.72 10.28
CA GLU A 59 11.58 17.36 11.45
C GLU A 59 10.73 18.56 11.03
N ARG A 60 9.64 18.85 11.76
CA ARG A 60 8.68 19.90 11.39
C ARG A 60 9.32 21.29 11.28
N ASP A 61 10.25 21.61 12.17
CA ASP A 61 10.97 22.90 12.21
C ASP A 61 12.02 23.05 11.09
N LYS A 62 12.40 21.93 10.45
CA LYS A 62 13.35 21.87 9.33
C LYS A 62 12.66 21.66 7.99
N ALA A 63 11.34 21.53 7.97
CA ALA A 63 10.59 21.38 6.73
C ALA A 63 10.65 22.66 5.90
N LEU A 64 10.56 22.52 4.57
CA LEU A 64 10.51 23.67 3.67
C LEU A 64 9.32 24.58 4.03
N PRO A 65 9.47 25.91 3.91
CA PRO A 65 8.42 26.86 4.30
C PRO A 65 7.19 26.81 3.37
N GLY A 66 7.35 26.33 2.13
CA GLY A 66 6.26 26.20 1.17
C GLY A 66 5.77 27.54 0.67
N ARG A 67 4.48 27.62 0.34
CA ARG A 67 3.83 28.81 -0.23
C ARG A 67 2.40 29.00 0.26
N ALA A 68 1.93 30.25 0.26
CA ALA A 68 0.57 30.58 0.68
C ALA A 68 -0.48 30.23 -0.39
N THR A 69 -0.12 30.37 -1.67
CA THR A 69 -1.04 30.17 -2.80
C THR A 69 -1.11 28.70 -3.21
N ASP A 70 -2.33 28.19 -3.36
CA ASP A 70 -2.58 26.84 -3.87
C ASP A 70 -2.17 26.72 -5.35
N LEU A 71 -1.76 25.52 -5.77
CA LEU A 71 -1.49 25.25 -7.17
C LEU A 71 -2.78 25.31 -8.01
N GLU A 72 -2.65 25.87 -9.21
CA GLU A 72 -3.71 25.88 -10.20
C GLU A 72 -3.80 24.52 -10.91
N ILE A 73 -5.03 24.04 -11.07
CA ILE A 73 -5.35 22.79 -11.77
C ILE A 73 -6.56 23.01 -12.67
N SER A 74 -6.71 22.16 -13.67
CA SER A 74 -7.86 22.13 -14.56
C SER A 74 -9.17 21.99 -13.76
N PRO A 75 -10.25 22.67 -14.16
CA PRO A 75 -11.50 22.65 -13.41
C PRO A 75 -12.23 21.30 -13.48
N ALA A 76 -11.96 20.50 -14.52
CA ALA A 76 -12.65 19.23 -14.76
C ALA A 76 -11.67 18.07 -14.87
N HIS A 77 -12.06 16.93 -14.29
CA HIS A 77 -11.32 15.68 -14.28
C HIS A 77 -11.17 15.17 -15.72
N TYR A 78 -9.94 14.84 -16.12
CA TYR A 78 -9.65 14.52 -17.52
C TYR A 78 -10.46 13.34 -18.05
N VAL A 79 -10.68 12.30 -17.23
CA VAL A 79 -11.46 11.10 -17.58
C VAL A 79 -12.95 11.26 -17.26
N LEU A 80 -13.29 11.42 -15.98
CA LEU A 80 -14.67 11.47 -15.46
C LEU A 80 -15.48 12.71 -15.86
N LYS A 81 -14.83 13.78 -16.33
CA LYS A 81 -15.46 15.06 -16.74
C LYS A 81 -16.24 15.78 -15.62
N THR A 82 -16.00 15.39 -14.37
CA THR A 82 -16.57 15.98 -13.15
C THR A 82 -15.66 17.08 -12.60
N PRO A 83 -16.13 17.94 -11.68
CA PRO A 83 -15.29 18.96 -11.04
C PRO A 83 -14.07 18.37 -10.31
N MET A 84 -12.91 19.03 -10.43
CA MET A 84 -11.67 18.67 -9.71
C MET A 84 -11.59 19.24 -8.30
N LYS A 85 -12.41 20.26 -7.98
CA LYS A 85 -12.51 20.90 -6.66
C LYS A 85 -13.97 20.98 -6.24
N GLY A 86 -14.20 21.00 -4.93
CA GLY A 86 -15.53 21.17 -4.34
C GLY A 86 -16.13 22.57 -4.59
N PRO A 87 -17.31 22.85 -4.03
CA PRO A 87 -18.02 22.03 -3.03
C PRO A 87 -18.53 20.71 -3.62
N TRP A 88 -18.43 19.65 -2.81
CA TRP A 88 -18.93 18.33 -3.17
C TRP A 88 -20.40 18.18 -2.74
N PRO A 89 -21.19 17.32 -3.41
CA PRO A 89 -22.50 16.92 -2.90
C PRO A 89 -22.41 16.42 -1.46
N GLN A 90 -23.33 16.86 -0.59
CA GLN A 90 -23.27 16.60 0.87
C GLN A 90 -23.26 15.11 1.25
N HIS A 91 -23.82 14.24 0.41
CA HIS A 91 -23.85 12.80 0.65
C HIS A 91 -22.58 12.07 0.20
N PHE A 92 -21.65 12.76 -0.47
CA PHE A 92 -20.39 12.16 -0.88
C PHE A 92 -19.41 12.09 0.28
N GLN A 93 -18.57 11.07 0.23
CA GLN A 93 -17.47 10.89 1.16
C GLN A 93 -16.13 11.17 0.48
N ILE A 94 -15.15 11.52 1.30
CA ILE A 94 -13.77 11.75 0.89
C ILE A 94 -12.88 10.78 1.65
N CYS A 95 -11.90 10.20 0.97
CA CYS A 95 -10.75 9.59 1.60
C CYS A 95 -9.46 10.05 0.92
N VAL A 96 -8.35 10.03 1.67
CA VAL A 96 -7.02 10.33 1.15
C VAL A 96 -6.09 9.21 1.56
N PHE A 97 -5.40 8.60 0.60
CA PHE A 97 -4.44 7.54 0.88
C PHE A 97 -3.19 7.69 0.02
N ALA A 98 -2.13 7.01 0.41
CA ALA A 98 -0.85 6.94 -0.27
C ALA A 98 -0.38 5.49 -0.32
N ASN A 99 0.07 5.03 -1.49
CA ASN A 99 0.48 3.65 -1.70
C ASN A 99 1.59 3.54 -2.77
N GLY A 100 2.46 4.55 -2.84
CA GLY A 100 3.55 4.64 -3.83
C GLY A 100 3.31 5.76 -4.84
N CYS A 101 3.81 5.57 -6.07
CA CYS A 101 3.62 6.51 -7.17
C CYS A 101 2.13 6.74 -7.45
N PHE A 102 1.69 7.98 -7.23
CA PHE A 102 0.28 8.36 -7.31
C PHE A 102 -0.36 8.21 -8.70
N TRP A 103 0.41 8.14 -9.79
CA TRP A 103 -0.13 8.07 -11.15
C TRP A 103 -0.85 6.76 -11.42
N GLY A 104 -0.21 5.64 -11.05
CA GLY A 104 -0.83 4.34 -11.14
C GLY A 104 -1.94 4.18 -10.11
N SER A 105 -1.74 4.71 -8.90
CA SER A 105 -2.72 4.63 -7.84
C SER A 105 -4.03 5.33 -8.20
N GLU A 106 -3.95 6.56 -8.72
CA GLU A 106 -5.10 7.32 -9.19
C GLU A 106 -5.83 6.57 -10.31
N LYS A 107 -5.08 6.02 -11.28
CA LYS A 107 -5.64 5.23 -12.39
C LYS A 107 -6.41 4.02 -11.91
N GLY A 108 -5.95 3.33 -10.88
CA GLY A 108 -6.68 2.20 -10.33
C GLY A 108 -8.02 2.60 -9.73
N ILE A 109 -8.06 3.74 -9.03
CA ILE A 109 -9.29 4.22 -8.37
C ILE A 109 -10.31 4.77 -9.36
N TRP A 110 -9.95 5.71 -10.25
CA TRP A 110 -10.97 6.32 -11.11
C TRP A 110 -11.65 5.29 -12.02
N ARG A 111 -11.01 4.13 -12.20
CA ARG A 111 -11.53 3.01 -12.97
C ARG A 111 -12.57 2.17 -12.24
N LEU A 112 -12.70 2.29 -10.92
CA LEU A 112 -13.72 1.55 -10.18
C LEU A 112 -15.12 1.87 -10.73
N PRO A 113 -16.01 0.87 -10.79
CA PRO A 113 -17.17 0.95 -11.66
C PRO A 113 -18.35 1.73 -11.05
N GLY A 114 -19.46 1.72 -11.79
CA GLY A 114 -20.79 2.06 -11.26
C GLY A 114 -21.04 3.57 -11.11
N GLY A 115 -20.13 4.42 -11.59
CA GLY A 115 -20.18 5.86 -11.34
C GLY A 115 -20.05 6.18 -9.85
N GLY A 116 -19.43 5.28 -9.08
CA GLY A 116 -19.23 5.44 -7.65
C GLY A 116 -18.13 6.44 -7.31
N VAL A 117 -17.06 6.49 -8.10
CA VAL A 117 -16.05 7.55 -7.99
C VAL A 117 -16.54 8.78 -8.74
N HIS A 118 -16.72 9.88 -8.01
CA HIS A 118 -17.08 11.17 -8.60
C HIS A 118 -15.85 11.88 -9.15
N SER A 119 -14.78 11.95 -8.38
CA SER A 119 -13.54 12.65 -8.78
C SER A 119 -12.35 12.04 -8.05
N THR A 120 -11.19 12.05 -8.71
CA THR A 120 -9.90 11.78 -8.08
C THR A 120 -8.95 12.93 -8.32
N ALA A 121 -8.02 13.13 -7.39
CA ALA A 121 -6.91 14.04 -7.60
C ALA A 121 -5.65 13.48 -6.98
N VAL A 122 -4.51 13.73 -7.62
CA VAL A 122 -3.19 13.44 -7.05
C VAL A 122 -2.62 14.65 -6.35
N GLY A 123 -1.85 14.40 -5.31
CA GLY A 123 -1.33 15.45 -4.46
C GLY A 123 -0.34 14.97 -3.43
N TYR A 124 -0.07 15.86 -2.48
CA TYR A 124 0.91 15.71 -1.42
C TYR A 124 0.20 15.76 -0.08
N ALA A 125 0.37 14.73 0.76
CA ALA A 125 -0.31 14.61 2.04
C ALA A 125 0.61 14.15 3.17
N GLY A 126 0.21 14.36 4.42
CA GLY A 126 0.92 13.83 5.58
C GLY A 126 2.19 14.55 6.02
N GLY A 127 2.56 15.65 5.36
CA GLY A 127 3.74 16.45 5.67
C GLY A 127 3.42 17.78 6.36
N PHE A 128 4.42 18.66 6.37
CA PHE A 128 4.37 19.93 7.10
C PHE A 128 4.34 21.15 6.19
N THR A 129 4.97 21.06 5.02
CA THR A 129 5.13 22.19 4.09
C THR A 129 3.80 22.53 3.42
N PRO A 130 3.27 23.76 3.57
CA PRO A 130 2.02 24.15 2.91
C PRO A 130 2.19 24.30 1.40
N ASN A 131 1.20 23.81 0.65
CA ASN A 131 1.10 23.90 -0.81
C ASN A 131 2.39 23.52 -1.57
N PRO A 132 3.06 22.40 -1.27
CA PRO A 132 4.38 22.10 -1.84
C PRO A 132 4.31 21.79 -3.35
N THR A 133 5.41 21.98 -4.07
CA THR A 133 5.56 21.52 -5.47
C THR A 133 6.18 20.13 -5.53
N TYR A 134 6.09 19.50 -6.69
CA TYR A 134 6.71 18.21 -6.96
C TYR A 134 8.21 18.20 -6.63
N GLU A 135 8.95 19.25 -7.03
CA GLU A 135 10.38 19.35 -6.79
C GLU A 135 10.70 19.46 -5.30
N GLU A 136 9.92 20.22 -4.55
CA GLU A 136 10.06 20.35 -3.10
C GLU A 136 9.79 19.00 -2.42
N VAL A 137 8.75 18.28 -2.81
CA VAL A 137 8.45 16.94 -2.26
C VAL A 137 9.55 15.94 -2.60
N CYS A 138 10.07 15.98 -3.83
CA CYS A 138 11.15 15.12 -4.29
C CYS A 138 12.47 15.33 -3.54
N SER A 139 12.70 16.52 -2.98
CA SER A 139 13.84 16.79 -2.07
C SER A 139 13.76 15.97 -0.77
N GLY A 140 12.57 15.52 -0.38
CA GLY A 140 12.31 14.85 0.91
C GLY A 140 12.19 15.80 2.10
N GLN A 141 12.28 17.11 1.89
CA GLN A 141 12.29 18.12 2.96
C GLN A 141 10.90 18.68 3.30
N THR A 142 9.82 18.09 2.78
CA THR A 142 8.45 18.55 3.07
C THR A 142 7.70 17.67 4.06
N GLY A 143 8.17 16.43 4.26
CA GLY A 143 7.48 15.40 5.04
C GLY A 143 6.29 14.75 4.30
N HIS A 144 5.90 15.26 3.13
CA HIS A 144 4.75 14.75 2.40
C HIS A 144 5.02 13.39 1.75
N THR A 145 3.93 12.68 1.47
CA THR A 145 3.86 11.54 0.56
C THR A 145 2.99 11.86 -0.63
N GLU A 146 3.29 11.26 -1.78
CA GLU A 146 2.39 11.20 -2.92
C GLU A 146 1.12 10.47 -2.50
N ALA A 147 -0.01 11.13 -2.70
CA ALA A 147 -1.31 10.69 -2.23
C ALA A 147 -2.39 10.90 -3.30
N VAL A 148 -3.47 10.14 -3.17
CA VAL A 148 -4.68 10.24 -3.97
C VAL A 148 -5.81 10.67 -3.06
N GLN A 149 -6.50 11.75 -3.42
CA GLN A 149 -7.81 12.10 -2.88
C GLN A 149 -8.89 11.44 -3.74
N VAL A 150 -9.86 10.81 -3.10
CA VAL A 150 -11.01 10.19 -3.75
C VAL A 150 -12.28 10.81 -3.21
N VAL A 151 -13.13 11.29 -4.10
CA VAL A 151 -14.49 11.74 -3.79
C VAL A 151 -15.46 10.73 -4.40
N PHE A 152 -16.31 10.13 -3.59
CA PHE A 152 -17.17 9.03 -4.02
C PHE A 152 -18.58 9.08 -3.41
N ASP A 153 -19.52 8.46 -4.13
CA ASP A 153 -20.91 8.28 -3.74
C ASP A 153 -21.05 6.96 -2.94
N PRO A 154 -21.24 7.00 -1.61
CA PRO A 154 -21.32 5.81 -0.77
C PRO A 154 -22.52 4.89 -1.10
N SER A 155 -23.51 5.39 -1.86
CA SER A 155 -24.61 4.56 -2.34
C SER A 155 -24.21 3.60 -3.47
N LYS A 156 -23.12 3.92 -4.18
CA LYS A 156 -22.63 3.20 -5.37
C LYS A 156 -21.28 2.51 -5.16
N LEU A 157 -20.44 3.03 -4.27
CA LEU A 157 -19.14 2.46 -3.93
C LEU A 157 -18.90 2.62 -2.44
N SER A 158 -18.52 1.54 -1.74
CA SER A 158 -18.24 1.60 -0.30
C SER A 158 -16.78 1.98 -0.05
N LEU A 159 -16.53 2.61 1.11
CA LEU A 159 -15.18 2.76 1.63
C LEU A 159 -14.46 1.40 1.76
N VAL A 160 -15.20 0.33 2.05
CA VAL A 160 -14.65 -1.02 2.15
C VAL A 160 -14.10 -1.52 0.81
N ASP A 161 -14.76 -1.17 -0.30
CA ASP A 161 -14.27 -1.48 -1.64
C ASP A 161 -12.95 -0.74 -1.92
N LEU A 162 -12.86 0.53 -1.50
CA LEU A 162 -11.64 1.34 -1.59
C LEU A 162 -10.51 0.79 -0.70
N LEU A 163 -10.83 0.32 0.51
CA LEU A 163 -9.87 -0.29 1.44
C LEU A 163 -9.31 -1.60 0.89
N ARG A 164 -10.17 -2.45 0.31
CA ARG A 164 -9.72 -3.67 -0.35
C ARG A 164 -8.75 -3.34 -1.48
N TRP A 165 -9.12 -2.42 -2.37
CA TRP A 165 -8.22 -1.96 -3.43
C TRP A 165 -6.91 -1.38 -2.87
N PHE A 166 -6.99 -0.58 -1.80
CA PHE A 166 -5.81 0.02 -1.17
C PHE A 166 -4.84 -1.05 -0.68
N TRP A 167 -5.30 -2.02 0.11
CA TRP A 167 -4.46 -3.08 0.67
C TRP A 167 -3.87 -4.00 -0.40
N GLU A 168 -4.67 -4.35 -1.41
CA GLU A 168 -4.27 -5.30 -2.46
C GLU A 168 -3.41 -4.68 -3.57
N SER A 169 -3.37 -3.35 -3.69
CA SER A 169 -2.66 -2.64 -4.79
C SER A 169 -1.17 -2.39 -4.56
N HIS A 170 -0.64 -2.60 -3.36
CA HIS A 170 0.75 -2.28 -3.02
C HIS A 170 1.33 -3.22 -1.97
N ASP A 171 2.63 -3.07 -1.68
CA ASP A 171 3.26 -3.71 -0.53
C ASP A 171 3.24 -2.72 0.66
N PRO A 172 2.34 -2.90 1.65
CA PRO A 172 2.23 -1.98 2.79
C PRO A 172 3.35 -2.15 3.83
N THR A 173 4.35 -3.01 3.58
CA THR A 173 5.40 -3.38 4.56
C THR A 173 6.75 -2.73 4.27
N GLN A 174 6.82 -1.89 3.23
CA GLN A 174 8.08 -1.35 2.70
C GLN A 174 8.60 -0.08 3.38
N GLY A 175 7.87 0.44 4.37
CA GLY A 175 8.25 1.62 5.14
C GLY A 175 8.30 2.88 4.29
N MET A 176 9.46 3.53 4.26
CA MET A 176 9.68 4.81 3.57
C MET A 176 10.01 4.60 2.09
N GLY A 177 9.06 3.97 1.38
CA GLY A 177 9.11 3.76 -0.07
C GLY A 177 8.16 2.67 -0.55
N GLN A 178 8.11 2.51 -1.88
CA GLN A 178 7.34 1.49 -2.57
C GLN A 178 8.08 0.99 -3.83
N GLY A 179 8.14 -0.32 -4.07
CA GLY A 179 8.79 -0.89 -5.26
C GLY A 179 10.24 -0.44 -5.44
N SER A 180 10.62 0.10 -6.60
CA SER A 180 11.94 0.73 -6.80
C SER A 180 12.06 2.11 -6.14
N ASP A 181 10.94 2.74 -5.77
CA ASP A 181 10.85 4.10 -5.25
C ASP A 181 11.08 4.13 -3.74
N ARG A 182 12.34 4.03 -3.34
CA ARG A 182 12.75 3.95 -1.93
C ARG A 182 12.96 5.31 -1.30
N ARG A 183 11.93 6.15 -1.21
CA ARG A 183 11.96 7.47 -0.53
C ARG A 183 10.68 7.73 0.28
N THR A 184 10.77 8.62 1.27
CA THR A 184 9.69 8.94 2.22
C THR A 184 8.41 9.43 1.54
N GLN A 185 8.52 10.03 0.35
CA GLN A 185 7.35 10.47 -0.41
C GLN A 185 6.55 9.34 -1.08
N TYR A 186 6.99 8.09 -0.97
CA TYR A 186 6.30 6.94 -1.56
C TYR A 186 5.85 5.94 -0.50
N ARG A 187 5.76 6.39 0.77
CA ARG A 187 5.34 5.53 1.89
C ARG A 187 3.85 5.18 1.79
N SER A 188 3.47 4.09 2.43
CA SER A 188 2.05 3.76 2.63
C SER A 188 1.43 4.67 3.69
N ALA A 189 0.27 5.26 3.42
CA ALA A 189 -0.48 6.06 4.38
C ALA A 189 -1.98 6.07 4.09
N PHE A 190 -2.80 6.32 5.11
CA PHE A 190 -4.23 6.54 5.01
C PHE A 190 -4.65 7.66 5.98
N TYR A 191 -5.35 8.67 5.47
CA TYR A 191 -5.82 9.82 6.26
C TYR A 191 -7.34 9.80 6.32
N TYR A 192 -7.87 9.60 7.53
CA TYR A 192 -9.30 9.45 7.77
C TYR A 192 -9.96 10.77 8.21
N PHE A 193 -11.26 10.90 7.95
CA PHE A 193 -12.03 12.13 8.22
C PHE A 193 -13.05 11.99 9.36
N ASP A 194 -13.35 10.77 9.79
CA ASP A 194 -14.27 10.49 10.89
C ASP A 194 -13.91 9.16 11.59
N ASP A 195 -14.58 8.90 12.72
CA ASP A 195 -14.33 7.73 13.57
C ASP A 195 -14.72 6.40 12.90
N GLU A 196 -15.69 6.39 11.98
CA GLU A 196 -16.10 5.17 11.29
C GLU A 196 -15.05 4.77 10.25
N GLN A 197 -14.50 5.75 9.52
CA GLN A 197 -13.35 5.54 8.65
C GLN A 197 -12.16 5.01 9.45
N HIS A 198 -11.89 5.57 10.63
CA HIS A 198 -10.81 5.14 11.52
C HIS A 198 -10.98 3.66 11.94
N GLN A 199 -12.17 3.28 12.41
CA GLN A 199 -12.47 1.90 12.80
C GLN A 199 -12.29 0.92 11.64
N LEU A 200 -12.71 1.30 10.42
CA LEU A 200 -12.58 0.45 9.23
C LEU A 200 -11.12 0.30 8.77
N ILE A 201 -10.32 1.36 8.77
CA ILE A 201 -8.90 1.26 8.38
C ILE A 201 -8.10 0.44 9.40
N GLU A 202 -8.35 0.58 10.70
CA GLU A 202 -7.69 -0.24 11.73
C GLU A 202 -8.10 -1.71 11.64
N ALA A 203 -9.40 -2.00 11.51
CA ALA A 203 -9.90 -3.36 11.40
C ALA A 203 -9.38 -4.05 10.13
N SER A 204 -9.40 -3.36 8.98
CA SER A 204 -8.88 -3.88 7.73
C SER A 204 -7.35 -4.04 7.75
N GLN A 205 -6.61 -3.13 8.40
CA GLN A 205 -5.17 -3.30 8.62
C GLN A 205 -4.87 -4.57 9.41
N ALA A 206 -5.58 -4.80 10.51
CA ALA A 206 -5.39 -5.98 11.35
C ALA A 206 -5.72 -7.27 10.60
N ALA A 207 -6.78 -7.26 9.78
CA ALA A 207 -7.14 -8.39 8.93
C ALA A 207 -6.10 -8.65 7.85
N TYR A 208 -5.68 -7.61 7.12
CA TYR A 208 -4.69 -7.76 6.07
C TYR A 208 -3.32 -8.19 6.62
N GLN A 209 -2.94 -7.73 7.80
CA GLN A 209 -1.73 -8.18 8.48
C GLN A 209 -1.76 -9.69 8.75
N LYS A 210 -2.91 -10.25 9.16
CA LYS A 210 -3.06 -11.70 9.38
C LYS A 210 -2.88 -12.47 8.07
N GLU A 211 -3.50 -12.02 6.99
CA GLU A 211 -3.36 -12.64 5.68
C GLU A 211 -1.92 -12.56 5.17
N LEU A 212 -1.28 -11.38 5.25
CA LEU A 212 0.14 -11.22 4.90
C LEU A 212 1.01 -12.18 5.71
N THR A 213 0.82 -12.27 7.03
CA THR A 213 1.60 -13.21 7.87
C THR A 213 1.38 -14.67 7.48
N PHE A 214 0.16 -15.05 7.10
CA PHE A 214 -0.14 -16.40 6.63
C PHE A 214 0.60 -16.73 5.32
N PHE A 215 0.63 -15.80 4.35
CA PHE A 215 1.26 -16.02 3.05
C PHE A 215 2.78 -15.73 3.01
N ASP A 216 3.32 -14.92 3.92
CA ASP A 216 4.73 -14.45 3.93
C ASP A 216 5.75 -15.52 4.38
N SER A 217 5.34 -16.79 4.51
CA SER A 217 6.22 -17.93 4.82
C SER A 217 7.12 -17.73 6.05
N GLY A 218 6.66 -16.91 7.03
CA GLY A 218 7.40 -16.64 8.26
C GLY A 218 8.46 -15.53 8.19
N LYS A 219 8.50 -14.69 7.14
CA LYS A 219 9.46 -13.56 7.06
C LYS A 219 9.10 -12.36 7.96
N GLY A 220 7.93 -12.39 8.60
CA GLY A 220 7.57 -11.46 9.67
C GLY A 220 7.40 -10.01 9.20
N LYS A 221 7.02 -9.78 7.94
CA LYS A 221 6.75 -8.43 7.44
C LYS A 221 5.59 -7.79 8.21
N ARG A 222 5.85 -6.62 8.80
CA ARG A 222 4.85 -5.80 9.49
C ARG A 222 4.36 -4.69 8.58
N ILE A 223 3.06 -4.44 8.58
CA ILE A 223 2.48 -3.28 7.93
C ILE A 223 3.08 -2.00 8.53
N THR A 224 3.46 -1.08 7.64
CA THR A 224 4.11 0.20 7.93
C THR A 224 3.24 1.41 7.55
N THR A 225 2.00 1.17 7.12
CA THR A 225 1.03 2.20 6.76
C THR A 225 0.85 3.20 7.91
N GLU A 226 1.09 4.47 7.62
CA GLU A 226 0.74 5.59 8.52
C GLU A 226 -0.78 5.78 8.51
N ILE A 227 -1.42 5.73 9.68
CA ILE A 227 -2.86 6.01 9.85
C ILE A 227 -2.98 7.23 10.75
N LYS A 228 -3.54 8.33 10.23
CA LYS A 228 -3.67 9.62 10.95
C LYS A 228 -5.00 10.29 10.63
N ALA A 229 -5.51 11.09 11.56
CA ALA A 229 -6.71 11.88 11.31
C ALA A 229 -6.38 13.07 10.40
N ALA A 230 -7.27 13.44 9.49
CA ALA A 230 -7.15 14.68 8.73
C ALA A 230 -7.14 15.91 9.65
N SER A 231 -7.78 15.82 10.82
CA SER A 231 -7.77 16.85 11.87
C SER A 231 -6.43 17.04 12.56
N ASP A 232 -5.48 16.11 12.42
CA ASP A 232 -4.13 16.23 12.99
C ASP A 232 -3.28 17.30 12.25
N PHE A 233 -3.74 17.72 11.06
CA PHE A 233 -3.07 18.70 10.20
C PHE A 233 -3.65 20.10 10.38
N PRO A 234 -2.83 21.17 10.30
CA PRO A 234 -3.30 22.54 10.46
C PRO A 234 -4.51 22.88 9.57
N GLY A 235 -5.58 23.40 10.17
CA GLY A 235 -6.82 23.72 9.46
C GLY A 235 -7.52 22.50 8.83
N SER A 236 -7.23 21.29 9.30
CA SER A 236 -7.67 20.02 8.70
C SER A 236 -7.27 19.84 7.23
N LYS A 237 -6.27 20.59 6.76
CA LYS A 237 -5.77 20.54 5.37
C LYS A 237 -4.67 19.49 5.24
N VAL A 238 -5.08 18.22 5.20
CA VAL A 238 -4.16 17.08 5.04
C VAL A 238 -3.62 16.92 3.62
N PHE A 239 -4.33 17.42 2.61
CA PHE A 239 -4.05 17.19 1.20
C PHE A 239 -3.83 18.51 0.44
N TYR A 240 -2.77 18.53 -0.37
CA TYR A 240 -2.45 19.61 -1.30
C TYR A 240 -2.42 19.05 -2.72
N TYR A 241 -3.16 19.67 -3.65
CA TYR A 241 -3.15 19.25 -5.05
C TYR A 241 -1.73 19.36 -5.63
N ALA A 242 -1.32 18.33 -6.37
CA ALA A 242 -0.15 18.42 -7.23
C ALA A 242 -0.46 19.25 -8.48
N GLU A 243 0.58 19.61 -9.22
CA GLU A 243 0.53 20.34 -10.48
C GLU A 243 -0.46 19.71 -11.47
N ASP A 244 -1.11 20.53 -12.30
CA ASP A 244 -2.12 20.06 -13.27
C ASP A 244 -1.62 18.90 -14.14
N HIS A 245 -0.36 18.94 -14.56
CA HIS A 245 0.20 17.92 -15.43
C HIS A 245 0.26 16.53 -14.78
N HIS A 246 0.28 16.43 -13.45
CA HIS A 246 0.20 15.16 -12.72
C HIS A 246 -1.24 14.62 -12.63
N GLN A 247 -2.25 15.48 -12.68
CA GLN A 247 -3.66 15.09 -12.59
C GLN A 247 -4.04 14.18 -13.76
N GLN A 248 -4.53 12.97 -13.46
CA GLN A 248 -4.86 11.94 -14.43
C GLN A 248 -3.76 11.68 -15.45
N TYR A 249 -2.49 11.72 -15.01
CA TYR A 249 -1.32 11.66 -15.88
C TYR A 249 -1.39 10.50 -16.88
N LEU A 250 -1.69 9.28 -16.43
CA LEU A 250 -1.72 8.09 -17.29
C LEU A 250 -2.87 8.06 -18.30
N ALA A 251 -3.83 8.97 -18.21
CA ALA A 251 -4.90 9.16 -19.19
C ALA A 251 -4.50 10.11 -20.33
N LYS A 252 -3.52 10.99 -20.08
CA LYS A 252 -3.14 12.07 -21.01
C LYS A 252 -2.27 11.54 -22.15
N PRO A 253 -2.33 12.15 -23.35
CA PRO A 253 -1.45 11.78 -24.46
C PRO A 253 0.03 11.93 -24.09
N ARG A 254 0.88 11.00 -24.56
CA ARG A 254 2.34 10.97 -24.31
C ARG A 254 2.75 10.76 -22.85
N ALA A 255 1.83 10.31 -22.00
CA ALA A 255 2.18 9.87 -20.64
C ALA A 255 3.20 8.72 -20.69
N ARG A 256 4.21 8.78 -19.81
CA ARG A 256 5.11 7.65 -19.62
C ARG A 256 4.39 6.57 -18.79
N PRO A 257 4.38 5.30 -19.23
CA PRO A 257 3.74 4.23 -18.48
C PRO A 257 4.58 3.91 -17.23
N TYR A 258 4.24 4.54 -16.11
CA TYR A 258 4.94 4.36 -14.84
C TYR A 258 3.97 4.12 -13.69
N CYS A 259 4.31 3.14 -12.85
CA CYS A 259 3.61 2.81 -11.62
C CYS A 259 4.57 2.02 -10.73
N SER A 260 4.60 2.34 -9.44
CA SER A 260 5.41 1.63 -8.45
C SER A 260 4.64 0.50 -7.75
N ALA A 261 3.43 0.15 -8.21
CA ALA A 261 2.57 -0.82 -7.52
C ALA A 261 3.25 -2.18 -7.39
N GLU A 262 3.23 -2.72 -6.17
CA GLU A 262 3.74 -4.05 -5.83
C GLU A 262 2.64 -4.89 -5.12
N PRO A 263 1.53 -5.23 -5.80
CA PRO A 263 0.49 -6.10 -5.23
C PRO A 263 1.09 -7.39 -4.66
N GLN A 264 0.79 -7.70 -3.39
CA GLN A 264 1.30 -8.90 -2.73
C GLN A 264 0.58 -10.19 -3.17
N GLN A 265 -0.45 -10.07 -4.02
CA GLN A 265 -1.32 -11.18 -4.43
C GLN A 265 -2.01 -11.87 -3.23
N VAL A 266 -2.22 -11.10 -2.16
CA VAL A 266 -2.97 -11.49 -0.97
C VAL A 266 -4.28 -10.71 -1.00
N SER A 267 -5.40 -11.39 -0.77
CA SER A 267 -6.72 -10.76 -0.74
C SER A 267 -7.10 -10.44 0.70
N LEU A 268 -7.81 -9.32 0.90
CA LEU A 268 -8.50 -9.10 2.16
C LEU A 268 -9.62 -10.16 2.31
N ARG A 269 -9.86 -10.63 3.54
CA ARG A 269 -10.98 -11.53 3.85
C ARG A 269 -12.34 -10.83 3.60
N PRO A 270 -13.43 -11.60 3.43
CA PRO A 270 -14.78 -11.04 3.33
C PRO A 270 -15.05 -10.03 4.45
N PHE A 271 -15.77 -8.96 4.10
CA PHE A 271 -16.03 -7.80 4.97
C PHE A 271 -16.54 -8.18 6.37
N GLU A 272 -17.45 -9.16 6.41
CA GLU A 272 -18.09 -9.65 7.63
C GLU A 272 -17.13 -10.38 8.57
N GLU A 273 -15.93 -10.78 8.11
CA GLU A 273 -14.95 -11.46 8.95
C GLU A 273 -14.05 -10.52 9.74
N TRP A 274 -14.01 -9.23 9.38
CA TRP A 274 -13.10 -8.28 10.02
C TRP A 274 -13.73 -6.97 10.44
N ALA A 275 -14.79 -6.51 9.79
CA ALA A 275 -15.36 -5.21 10.12
C ALA A 275 -16.13 -5.26 11.45
N PRO A 276 -16.22 -4.13 12.17
CA PRO A 276 -17.12 -4.02 13.32
C PRO A 276 -18.58 -4.23 12.89
N ALA A 277 -19.31 -5.08 13.60
CA ALA A 277 -20.71 -5.41 13.28
C ALA A 277 -21.63 -4.17 13.23
N SER A 278 -21.34 -3.15 14.03
CA SER A 278 -22.06 -1.86 14.02
C SER A 278 -21.97 -1.10 12.69
N LEU A 279 -20.97 -1.42 11.85
CA LEU A 279 -20.71 -0.73 10.58
C LEU A 279 -21.21 -1.51 9.35
N TYR A 280 -21.76 -2.72 9.54
CA TYR A 280 -22.13 -3.59 8.43
C TYR A 280 -23.16 -2.98 7.49
N GLU A 281 -24.27 -2.49 8.03
CA GLU A 281 -25.36 -1.96 7.21
C GLU A 281 -24.92 -0.73 6.39
N LYS A 282 -24.10 0.13 7.01
CA LYS A 282 -23.66 1.38 6.40
C LYS A 282 -22.57 1.18 5.34
N PHE A 283 -21.63 0.27 5.59
CA PHE A 283 -20.43 0.12 4.76
C PHE A 283 -20.37 -1.18 3.96
N ASN A 284 -21.50 -1.90 3.83
CA ASN A 284 -21.57 -3.11 3.02
C ASN A 284 -20.94 -2.91 1.63
N PRO A 285 -20.02 -3.79 1.20
CA PRO A 285 -19.37 -3.73 -0.11
C PRO A 285 -20.38 -3.58 -1.24
N LYS A 286 -20.04 -2.78 -2.24
CA LYS A 286 -20.84 -2.64 -3.47
C LYS A 286 -20.27 -3.49 -4.60
N LEU A 287 -19.00 -3.89 -4.50
CA LEU A 287 -18.33 -4.74 -5.46
C LEU A 287 -18.23 -6.16 -4.90
N ASP A 288 -18.84 -7.12 -5.59
CA ASP A 288 -18.84 -8.52 -5.19
C ASP A 288 -17.54 -9.25 -5.57
N GLU A 289 -17.34 -10.47 -5.06
CA GLU A 289 -16.15 -11.27 -5.37
C GLU A 289 -15.95 -11.53 -6.87
N SER A 290 -17.01 -11.55 -7.68
CA SER A 290 -16.87 -11.75 -9.12
C SER A 290 -16.26 -10.53 -9.81
N PHE A 291 -16.49 -9.33 -9.29
CA PHE A 291 -15.75 -8.13 -9.70
C PHE A 291 -14.26 -8.30 -9.36
N TRP A 292 -13.94 -8.64 -8.12
CA TRP A 292 -12.56 -8.73 -7.65
C TRP A 292 -11.77 -9.83 -8.34
N LEU A 293 -12.38 -10.97 -8.66
CA LEU A 293 -11.74 -12.03 -9.45
C LEU A 293 -11.27 -11.57 -10.84
N LEU A 294 -11.94 -10.58 -11.44
CA LEU A 294 -11.63 -10.07 -12.78
C LEU A 294 -10.78 -8.79 -12.74
N HIS A 295 -10.92 -7.99 -11.69
CA HIS A 295 -10.44 -6.60 -11.66
C HIS A 295 -9.56 -6.27 -10.46
N ALA A 296 -9.24 -7.25 -9.59
CA ALA A 296 -8.31 -7.03 -8.49
C ALA A 296 -6.95 -6.51 -8.98
N PRO A 297 -6.27 -5.69 -8.15
CA PRO A 297 -4.92 -5.24 -8.46
C PRO A 297 -3.98 -6.43 -8.71
N SER A 298 -3.24 -6.36 -9.80
CA SER A 298 -2.20 -7.33 -10.13
C SER A 298 -0.96 -6.61 -10.67
N PRO A 299 0.24 -7.22 -10.55
CA PRO A 299 1.48 -6.58 -10.97
C PRO A 299 1.39 -6.03 -12.40
N HIS A 300 1.74 -4.76 -12.57
CA HIS A 300 1.69 -4.00 -13.84
C HIS A 300 0.30 -3.86 -14.50
N CYS A 301 -0.78 -4.38 -13.93
CA CYS A 301 -2.11 -4.38 -14.56
C CYS A 301 -2.68 -2.98 -14.71
N VAL A 302 -2.49 -2.11 -13.71
CA VAL A 302 -3.07 -0.76 -13.73
C VAL A 302 -2.52 0.09 -14.88
N ILE A 303 -1.24 -0.05 -15.21
CA ILE A 303 -0.63 0.66 -16.36
C ILE A 303 -1.29 0.18 -17.66
N LYS A 304 -1.40 -1.13 -17.84
CA LYS A 304 -1.85 -1.76 -19.09
C LYS A 304 -3.36 -1.69 -19.30
N ALA A 305 -4.12 -1.48 -18.24
CA ALA A 305 -5.57 -1.44 -18.32
C ALA A 305 -6.07 -0.21 -19.10
N PRO A 306 -7.28 -0.28 -19.70
CA PRO A 306 -7.92 0.88 -20.33
C PRO A 306 -8.03 2.08 -19.38
N THR A 307 -8.14 3.28 -19.92
CA THR A 307 -8.25 4.50 -19.12
C THR A 307 -9.65 4.69 -18.57
N GLU A 308 -10.65 4.16 -19.24
CA GLU A 308 -12.06 4.35 -18.93
C GLU A 308 -12.48 3.60 -17.66
N PRO A 309 -13.50 4.10 -16.93
CA PRO A 309 -14.16 3.35 -15.87
C PRO A 309 -14.61 1.96 -16.33
N ILE A 310 -14.47 0.99 -15.44
CA ILE A 310 -14.89 -0.38 -15.71
C ILE A 310 -16.41 -0.39 -15.85
N ALA A 311 -16.91 -0.88 -16.98
CA ALA A 311 -18.32 -1.17 -17.16
C ALA A 311 -18.66 -2.45 -16.37
N TRP A 312 -19.20 -2.29 -15.16
CA TRP A 312 -19.64 -3.40 -14.32
C TRP A 312 -21.13 -3.27 -14.03
N VAL A 313 -21.85 -4.37 -14.25
CA VAL A 313 -23.20 -4.56 -13.74
C VAL A 313 -23.13 -5.80 -12.88
N ALA A 314 -23.42 -5.66 -11.59
CA ALA A 314 -23.43 -6.80 -10.67
C ALA A 314 -24.28 -7.93 -11.26
N ALA A 315 -23.78 -9.16 -11.19
CA ALA A 315 -24.56 -10.31 -11.61
C ALA A 315 -25.87 -10.28 -10.82
N ARG A 316 -27.02 -10.21 -11.51
CA ARG A 316 -28.33 -10.27 -10.85
C ARG A 316 -28.31 -11.52 -9.97
N LYS A 317 -28.54 -11.36 -8.65
CA LYS A 317 -28.75 -12.50 -7.75
C LYS A 317 -29.76 -13.40 -8.44
N VAL A 318 -29.35 -14.60 -8.84
CA VAL A 318 -30.26 -15.60 -9.37
C VAL A 318 -31.20 -15.92 -8.21
N VAL A 319 -32.41 -15.35 -8.24
CA VAL A 319 -33.48 -15.73 -7.34
C VAL A 319 -33.74 -17.19 -7.66
N LYS A 320 -33.29 -18.10 -6.80
CA LYS A 320 -33.68 -19.51 -6.91
C LYS A 320 -35.21 -19.54 -6.91
N PRO A 321 -35.86 -20.15 -7.91
CA PRO A 321 -37.31 -20.27 -7.90
C PRO A 321 -37.73 -20.99 -6.62
N SER A 322 -38.68 -20.40 -5.88
CA SER A 322 -39.27 -21.00 -4.70
C SER A 322 -39.77 -22.41 -5.05
N PRO A 323 -39.45 -23.45 -4.26
CA PRO A 323 -39.96 -24.79 -4.50
C PRO A 323 -41.43 -24.82 -4.06
N GLY A 324 -42.35 -24.40 -4.94
CA GLY A 324 -43.75 -24.29 -4.55
C GLY A 324 -44.67 -23.70 -5.59
N ALA A 325 -44.79 -24.35 -6.74
CA ALA A 325 -46.00 -24.30 -7.56
C ALA A 325 -46.04 -25.53 -8.47
N ARG A 326 -46.49 -26.67 -7.92
CA ARG A 326 -47.15 -27.70 -8.71
C ARG A 326 -48.64 -27.43 -8.58
N THR A 327 -49.25 -26.91 -9.64
CA THR A 327 -50.69 -26.97 -9.88
C THR A 327 -51.05 -28.32 -10.47
#